data_AF-A0A800MH11-F1
#
_entry.id   AF-A0A800MH11-F1
#
_cell.length_a   1.000
_cell.length_b   1.000
_cell.length_c   1.000
_cell.angle_alpha   90.00
_cell.angle_beta   90.00
_cell.angle_gamma   90.00
#
_symmetry.space_group_name_H-M   'P 1'
#
loop_
_entity.id
_entity.type
_entity.pdbx_description
1 polymer ?
#
loop_
_entity_poly.entity_id
_entity_poly.type
_entity_poly.pdbx_seq_one_letter_code
_entity_poly.pdbx_strand_id
1 'polypeptide(L)' 'MGKGILVSGLAVIRNGVQLDYAFLESIRSALPICDEFIVVVGDSENDTRERISVLDDPRIRLVDST' A
#
# COMPACT_ATOMS: atom_id res chain seq x y z
N MET A 1 -1.78 -6.74 -29.47
CA MET A 1 -2.56 -5.91 -28.54
C MET A 1 -1.59 -4.92 -27.93
N GLY A 2 -1.73 -3.62 -28.23
CA GLY A 2 -0.79 -2.61 -27.71
C GLY A 2 -0.81 -2.65 -26.18
N LYS A 3 0.36 -2.71 -25.55
CA LYS A 3 0.48 -2.72 -24.09
C LYS A 3 -0.16 -1.43 -23.58
N GLY A 4 -1.24 -1.52 -22.81
CA GLY A 4 -1.86 -0.36 -22.18
C GLY A 4 -0.84 0.41 -21.34
N ILE A 5 -1.13 1.68 -21.05
CA ILE A 5 -0.32 2.46 -20.11
C ILE A 5 -0.33 1.71 -18.77
N LEU A 6 0.85 1.39 -18.25
CA LEU A 6 0.98 0.76 -16.93
C LEU A 6 0.92 1.84 -15.85
N VAL A 7 0.04 1.66 -14.88
CA VAL A 7 -0.16 2.58 -13.76
C VAL A 7 0.28 1.88 -12.47
N SER A 8 1.33 2.41 -11.84
CA SER A 8 1.87 1.90 -10.58
C SER A 8 1.52 2.85 -9.45
N GLY A 9 0.86 2.33 -8.40
CA GLY A 9 0.61 3.04 -7.15
C GLY A 9 1.79 2.90 -6.20
N LEU A 10 2.12 3.96 -5.45
CA LEU A 10 3.14 3.93 -4.41
C LEU A 10 2.61 4.62 -3.15
N ALA A 11 2.69 3.92 -2.02
CA ALA A 11 2.56 4.51 -0.70
C ALA A 11 3.84 4.24 0.10
N VAL A 12 4.27 5.24 0.87
CA VAL A 12 5.32 5.10 1.87
C VAL A 12 4.70 5.45 3.21
N ILE A 13 4.78 4.55 4.16
CA ILE A 13 4.09 4.71 5.44
C ILE A 13 4.93 4.19 6.60
N ARG A 14 4.84 4.91 7.72
CA ARG A 14 5.40 4.52 9.01
C ARG A 14 4.43 4.97 10.10
N ASN A 15 4.15 4.08 11.06
CA ASN A 15 3.25 4.38 12.18
C ASN A 15 1.85 4.89 11.77
N GLY A 16 1.29 4.35 10.68
CA GLY A 16 0.00 4.78 10.13
C GLY A 16 -1.16 4.67 11.10
N VAL A 17 -1.16 3.65 11.95
CA VAL A 17 -2.20 3.45 12.98
C VAL A 17 -2.08 4.49 14.09
N GLN A 18 -0.90 4.67 14.68
CA GLN A 18 -0.68 5.63 15.77
C GLN A 18 -0.93 7.07 15.33
N LEU A 19 -0.60 7.41 14.09
CA LEU A 19 -0.81 8.74 13.52
C LEU A 19 -2.24 8.95 12.99
N ASP A 20 -3.10 7.93 13.11
CA ASP A 20 -4.50 7.96 12.67
C ASP A 20 -4.65 8.36 11.19
N TYR A 21 -3.74 7.86 10.34
CA TYR A 21 -3.86 8.06 8.89
C TYR A 21 -4.86 7.08 8.29
N ALA A 22 -5.71 7.56 7.38
CA ALA A 22 -6.65 6.74 6.61
C ALA A 22 -5.95 5.99 5.45
N PHE A 23 -4.88 5.25 5.76
CA PHE A 23 -4.02 4.63 4.74
C PHE A 23 -4.69 3.45 4.04
N LEU A 24 -5.50 2.66 4.74
CA LEU A 24 -6.21 1.53 4.15
C LEU A 24 -7.25 2.02 3.12
N GLU A 25 -8.01 3.05 3.49
CA GLU A 25 -9.01 3.70 2.64
C GLU A 25 -8.33 4.35 1.43
N SER A 26 -7.18 4.99 1.64
CA SER A 26 -6.41 5.62 0.56
C SER A 26 -5.92 4.58 -0.45
N ILE A 27 -5.36 3.46 0.02
CA ILE A 27 -4.92 2.35 -0.86
C ILE A 27 -6.12 1.77 -1.61
N ARG A 28 -7.23 1.45 -0.92
CA ARG A 28 -8.45 0.91 -1.54
C ARG A 28 -9.05 1.84 -2.60
N SER A 29 -8.99 3.14 -2.37
CA SER A 29 -9.50 4.15 -3.30
C SER A 29 -8.66 4.23 -4.58
N ALA A 30 -7.33 4.12 -4.45
CA ALA A 30 -6.41 4.18 -5.59
C ALA A 30 -6.28 2.85 -6.35
N LEU A 31 -6.47 1.70 -5.71
CA LEU A 31 -6.28 0.37 -6.29
C LEU A 31 -7.05 0.08 -7.60
N PRO A 32 -8.29 0.57 -7.84
CA PRO A 32 -9.03 0.31 -9.07
C PRO A 32 -8.41 0.88 -10.35
N ILE A 33 -7.52 1.87 -10.23
CA ILE A 33 -6.85 2.50 -11.39
C ILE A 33 -5.39 2.03 -11.56
N CYS A 34 -4.90 1.16 -10.67
CA CYS A 34 -3.53 0.68 -10.68
C CYS A 34 -3.44 -0.76 -11.18
N ASP A 35 -2.43 -1.05 -11.99
CA ASP A 35 -2.03 -2.41 -12.37
C ASP A 35 -1.25 -3.10 -11.25
N GLU A 36 -0.46 -2.32 -10.49
CA GLU A 36 0.28 -2.75 -9.31
C GLU A 36 0.29 -1.64 -8.24
N PHE A 37 0.48 -2.01 -6.98
CA PHE A 37 0.56 -1.06 -5.88
C PHE A 37 1.67 -1.46 -4.90
N ILE A 38 2.73 -0.66 -4.81
CA ILE A 38 3.82 -0.88 -3.88
C ILE A 38 3.55 -0.11 -2.59
N VAL A 39 3.61 -0.79 -1.45
CA VAL A 39 3.55 -0.16 -0.13
C VAL A 39 4.86 -0.38 0.58
N VAL A 40 5.64 0.69 0.72
CA VAL A 40 6.87 0.70 1.50
C VAL A 40 6.51 1.01 2.95
N VAL A 41 6.70 0.02 3.81
CA VAL A 41 6.44 0.13 5.25
C VAL A 41 7.77 0.34 5.95
N GLY A 42 7.95 1.53 6.52
CA GLY A 42 9.06 1.81 7.42
C GLY A 42 8.85 1.14 8.78
N ASP A 43 9.94 0.96 9.53
CA ASP A 43 9.92 0.47 10.91
C ASP A 43 8.82 1.15 11.73
N SER A 44 7.78 0.36 12.03
CA SER A 44 6.60 0.82 12.75
C SER A 44 6.52 0.10 14.08
N GLU A 45 6.21 0.82 15.14
CA GLU A 45 6.10 0.27 16.50
C GLU A 45 4.71 -0.36 16.76
N ASN A 46 3.89 -0.49 15.73
CA ASN A 46 2.49 -0.89 15.79
C ASN A 46 2.11 -1.75 14.57
N ASP A 47 0.84 -2.14 14.54
CA ASP A 47 0.22 -3.05 13.58
C ASP A 47 0.03 -2.48 12.15
N THR A 48 0.72 -1.38 11.78
CA THR A 48 0.57 -0.74 10.47
C THR A 48 0.83 -1.73 9.33
N ARG A 49 1.88 -2.56 9.43
CA ARG A 49 2.21 -3.53 8.38
C ARG A 49 1.14 -4.60 8.25
N GLU A 50 0.74 -5.17 9.37
CA GLU A 50 -0.25 -6.24 9.49
C GLU A 50 -1.60 -5.80 8.92
N ARG A 51 -2.02 -4.55 9.21
CA ARG A 51 -3.24 -3.95 8.68
C ARG A 51 -3.25 -3.90 7.16
N ILE A 52 -2.12 -3.59 6.52
CA ILE A 52 -2.01 -3.56 5.05
C ILE A 52 -2.06 -4.97 4.49
N SER A 53 -1.39 -5.94 5.14
CA SER A 53 -1.40 -7.35 4.72
C SER A 53 -2.82 -7.95 4.65
N VAL A 54 -3.75 -7.47 5.49
CA VAL A 54 -5.16 -7.90 5.49
C VAL A 54 -5.93 -7.45 4.24
N LEU A 55 -5.41 -6.52 3.44
CA LEU A 55 -6.03 -6.14 2.17
C LEU A 55 -6.07 -7.29 1.14
N ASP A 56 -5.14 -8.25 1.24
CA ASP A 56 -5.09 -9.50 0.46
C ASP A 56 -5.41 -9.33 -1.04
N ASP A 57 -4.92 -8.25 -1.66
CA ASP A 57 -5.05 -8.01 -3.09
C ASP A 57 -3.74 -8.38 -3.80
N PRO A 58 -3.78 -9.23 -4.85
CA PRO A 58 -2.58 -9.72 -5.53
C PRO A 58 -1.78 -8.61 -6.24
N ARG A 59 -2.35 -7.42 -6.43
CA ARG A 59 -1.65 -6.26 -6.99
C ARG A 59 -0.81 -5.52 -5.95
N ILE A 60 -1.06 -5.75 -4.66
CA ILE A 60 -0.35 -5.09 -3.57
C ILE A 60 0.96 -5.83 -3.29
N ARG A 61 2.08 -5.09 -3.33
CA ARG A 61 3.40 -5.58 -2.95
C ARG A 61 3.92 -4.81 -1.74
N LEU A 62 4.08 -5.51 -0.62
CA LEU A 62 4.68 -4.95 0.59
C LEU A 62 6.20 -4.98 0.51
N VAL A 63 6.85 -3.89 0.89
CA VAL A 63 8.30 -3.76 1.00
C VAL A 63 8.64 -3.21 2.38
N ASP A 64 9.46 -3.91 3.15
CA ASP A 64 10.00 -3.41 4.41
C ASP A 64 11.17 -2.44 4.15
N SER A 65 11.24 -1.36 4.93
CA SER A 65 12.36 -0.42 4.96
C SER A 65 12.77 -0.10 6.39
N THR A 66 14.09 0.00 6.61
CA THR A 66 14.71 0.53 7.83
C THR A 66 14.63 2.06 7.88
#